data_AF-A0A352VMI8-F1
#
_entry.id   AF-A0A352VMI8-F1
#
_cell.length_a   1.000
_cell.length_b   1.000
_cell.length_c   1.000
_cell.angle_alpha   90.00
_cell.angle_beta   90.00
_cell.angle_gamma   90.00
#
_symmetry.space_group_name_H-M   'P 1'
#
loop_
_entity.id
_entity.type
_entity.pdbx_description
1 polymer ?
#
loop_
_entity_poly.entity_id
_entity_poly.type
_entity_poly.pdbx_seq_one_letter_code
_entity_poly.pdbx_strand_id
1 'polypeptide(L)' 'VLGAGEVGFHLAKRLSEENQDVVVIESDPERADFASQQLDVLTVVGNGASLPVLEKAGISNASMLLSVTSKDEVN' A
#
# COMPACT_ATOMS: atom_id res chain seq x y z
N VAL A 1 0.43 3.75 0.33
CA VAL A 1 -0.97 3.29 0.20
C VAL A 1 -1.18 2.08 1.12
N LEU A 2 -2.19 2.10 1.99
CA LEU A 2 -2.56 0.97 2.83
C LEU A 2 -3.74 0.24 2.19
N GLY A 3 -3.54 -1.01 1.81
CA GLY A 3 -4.48 -1.85 1.09
C GLY A 3 -4.28 -1.80 -0.42
N ALA A 4 -4.13 -2.97 -1.04
CA ALA A 4 -4.16 -3.19 -2.48
C ALA A 4 -5.56 -3.68 -2.92
N GLY A 5 -6.62 -3.12 -2.32
CA GLY A 5 -8.00 -3.44 -2.71
C GLY A 5 -8.30 -2.86 -4.09
N GLU A 6 -9.52 -2.97 -4.60
CA GLU A 6 -9.88 -2.35 -5.88
C GLU A 6 -9.49 -0.86 -5.94
N VAL A 7 -9.92 -0.09 -4.94
CA VAL A 7 -9.59 1.33 -4.82
C VAL A 7 -8.09 1.56 -4.67
N GLY A 8 -7.44 0.82 -3.77
CA GLY A 8 -6.01 1.02 -3.49
C GLY A 8 -5.10 0.61 -4.64
N PHE A 9 -5.46 -0.41 -5.40
CA PHE A 9 -4.78 -0.84 -6.60
C PHE A 9 -4.87 0.24 -7.70
N HIS A 10 -6.08 0.73 -7.99
CA HIS A 10 -6.25 1.78 -9.00
C HIS A 10 -5.57 3.09 -8.62
N LEU A 11 -5.58 3.44 -7.34
CA LEU A 11 -4.88 4.62 -6.83
C LEU A 11 -3.37 4.44 -6.95
N ALA A 12 -2.82 3.31 -6.48
CA ALA A 12 -1.40 3.02 -6.59
C ALA A 12 -0.93 3.01 -8.05
N LYS A 13 -1.74 2.43 -8.95
CA LYS A 13 -1.49 2.43 -10.39
C LYS A 13 -1.35 3.85 -10.95
N ARG A 14 -2.33 4.70 -10.67
CA ARG A 14 -2.33 6.07 -11.17
C ARG A 14 -1.12 6.86 -10.66
N LEU A 15 -0.81 6.75 -9.36
CA LEU A 15 0.32 7.48 -8.76
C LEU A 15 1.66 6.98 -9.32
N SER A 16 1.80 5.68 -9.55
CA SER A 16 2.96 5.08 -10.22
C SER A 16 3.09 5.58 -11.67
N GLU A 17 2.00 5.63 -12.43
CA GLU A 17 1.97 6.20 -13.80
C GLU A 17 2.30 7.72 -13.83
N GLU A 18 2.02 8.44 -12.73
CA GLU A 18 2.41 9.84 -12.52
C GLU A 18 3.88 9.99 -12.08
N ASN A 19 4.69 8.91 -12.10
CA ASN A 19 6.10 8.83 -11.68
C ASN A 19 6.31 9.16 -10.19
N GLN A 20 5.36 8.81 -9.32
CA GLN A 20 5.55 8.89 -7.88
C GLN A 20 6.09 7.58 -7.31
N ASP A 21 6.97 7.69 -6.31
CA ASP A 21 7.43 6.55 -5.52
C ASP A 21 6.29 6.05 -4.61
N VAL A 22 5.67 4.95 -4.99
CA VAL A 22 4.54 4.37 -4.25
C VAL A 22 4.98 3.12 -3.50
N VAL A 23 4.68 3.11 -2.20
CA VAL A 23 4.75 1.91 -1.35
C VAL A 23 3.33 1.44 -1.02
N VAL A 24 3.02 0.17 -1.28
CA VAL A 24 1.73 -0.46 -0.98
C VAL A 24 1.92 -1.45 0.17
N ILE A 25 1.16 -1.27 1.26
CA ILE A 25 1.12 -2.23 2.36
C ILE A 25 -0.15 -3.05 2.22
N GLU A 26 -0.05 -4.37 2.09
CA GLU A 26 -1.20 -5.26 1.93
C GLU A 26 -1.04 -6.50 2.84
N SER A 27 -2.11 -6.87 3.53
CA SER A 27 -2.11 -8.02 4.44
C SER A 27 -2.18 -9.37 3.73
N ASP A 28 -2.82 -9.40 2.56
CA ASP A 28 -2.93 -10.60 1.73
C ASP A 28 -1.70 -10.72 0.80
N PRO A 29 -0.85 -11.74 0.99
CA PRO A 29 0.36 -11.91 0.20
C PRO A 29 0.09 -12.13 -1.29
N GLU A 30 -1.02 -12.79 -1.67
CA GLU A 30 -1.36 -13.01 -3.08
C GLU A 30 -1.73 -11.70 -3.77
N ARG A 31 -2.49 -10.84 -3.09
CA ARG A 31 -2.83 -9.50 -3.59
C ARG A 31 -1.62 -8.56 -3.62
N ALA A 32 -0.73 -8.67 -2.64
CA ALA A 32 0.52 -7.90 -2.63
C ALA A 32 1.44 -8.30 -3.80
N ASP A 33 1.57 -9.60 -4.07
CA ASP A 33 2.35 -10.11 -5.20
C ASP A 33 1.73 -9.66 -6.53
N PHE A 34 0.42 -9.84 -6.70
CA PHE A 34 -0.31 -9.33 -7.87
C PHE A 34 -0.08 -7.84 -8.11
N ALA A 35 -0.17 -7.01 -7.07
CA ALA A 35 0.08 -5.58 -7.18
C ALA A 35 1.52 -5.28 -7.62
N SER A 36 2.52 -6.00 -7.09
CA SER A 36 3.93 -5.81 -7.48
C SER A 36 4.24 -6.26 -8.91
N GLN A 37 3.49 -7.23 -9.44
CA GLN A 37 3.67 -7.71 -10.82
C GLN A 37 2.99 -6.80 -11.84
N GLN A 38 1.88 -6.15 -11.45
CA GLN A 38 1.09 -5.32 -12.36
C GLN A 38 1.48 -3.84 -12.33
N LEU A 39 2.07 -3.37 -11.24
CA LEU A 39 2.36 -1.95 -10.99
C LEU A 39 3.85 -1.76 -10.69
N ASP A 40 4.40 -0.61 -11.10
CA ASP A 40 5.77 -0.22 -10.72
C ASP A 40 5.75 0.43 -9.33
N VAL A 41 5.62 -0.40 -8.30
CA VAL A 41 5.49 -0.01 -6.89
C VAL A 41 6.25 -0.98 -5.98
N LEU A 42 6.66 -0.50 -4.81
CA LEU A 42 7.16 -1.39 -3.75
C LEU A 42 5.97 -1.95 -2.96
N THR A 43 5.95 -3.26 -2.71
CA THR A 43 4.93 -3.90 -1.88
C THR A 43 5.51 -4.44 -0.57
N VAL A 44 4.76 -4.26 0.52
CA VAL A 44 5.09 -4.77 1.85
C VAL A 44 3.92 -5.60 2.35
N VAL A 45 4.16 -6.89 2.58
CA VAL A 45 3.15 -7.77 3.16
C VAL A 45 3.04 -7.49 4.67
N GLY A 46 1.86 -7.12 5.13
CA GLY A 46 1.60 -6.89 6.56
C GLY A 46 0.34 -6.06 6.85
N ASN A 47 0.06 -5.89 8.15
CA ASN A 47 -1.03 -5.03 8.62
C ASN A 47 -0.59 -3.56 8.58
N GLY A 48 -1.30 -2.73 7.81
CA GLY A 48 -1.05 -1.28 7.70
C GLY A 48 -1.26 -0.47 9.00
N ALA A 49 -1.87 -1.06 10.03
CA ALA A 49 -1.97 -0.47 11.37
C ALA A 49 -0.81 -0.84 12.31
N SER A 50 0.09 -1.74 11.87
CA SER A 50 1.22 -2.21 12.67
C SER A 50 2.42 -1.28 12.52
N LEU A 51 2.87 -0.68 13.63
CA LEU A 51 4.04 0.21 13.62
C LEU A 51 5.30 -0.45 13.02
N PRO A 52 5.67 -1.70 13.38
CA PRO A 52 6.79 -2.39 12.72
C PRO A 52 6.64 -2.55 11.21
N VAL A 53 5.41 -2.70 10.70
CA VAL A 53 5.16 -2.82 9.25
C VAL A 53 5.29 -1.46 8.57
N LEU A 54 4.79 -0.40 9.21
CA LEU A 54 4.94 0.98 8.73
C LEU A 54 6.42 1.40 8.68
N GLU A 55 7.20 1.06 9.72
CA GLU A 55 8.65 1.29 9.73
C GLU A 55 9.35 0.53 8.60
N LYS A 56 9.02 -0.74 8.39
CA LYS A 56 9.55 -1.55 7.27
C LYS A 56 9.17 -0.96 5.90
N ALA A 57 8.00 -0.34 5.80
CA ALA A 57 7.55 0.36 4.59
C ALA A 57 8.18 1.75 4.40
N GLY A 58 9.08 2.18 5.30
CA GLY A 58 9.76 3.46 5.18
C GLY A 58 8.85 4.66 5.46
N ILE A 59 7.84 4.51 6.32
CA ILE A 59 6.85 5.57 6.62
C ILE A 59 7.50 6.90 7.03
N SER A 60 8.68 6.85 7.67
CA SER A 60 9.46 8.02 8.09
C SER A 60 9.89 8.93 6.93
N ASN A 61 9.99 8.38 5.71
CA ASN A 61 10.36 9.10 4.50
C ASN A 61 9.13 9.44 3.63
N ALA A 62 7.93 8.98 4.02
CA ALA A 62 6.73 9.17 3.23
C ALA A 62 6.16 10.57 3.43
N SER A 63 5.96 11.30 2.33
CA SER A 63 5.30 12.62 2.35
C SER A 63 3.78 12.53 2.54
N MET A 64 3.19 11.37 2.25
CA MET A 64 1.75 11.14 2.30
C MET A 64 1.43 9.67 2.60
N LEU A 65 0.41 9.45 3.44
CA LEU A 65 -0.15 8.13 3.71
C LEU A 65 -1.63 8.12 3.29
N LEU A 66 -1.98 7.18 2.42
CA LEU A 66 -3.35 6.99 1.94
C LEU A 66 -3.88 5.66 2.47
N SER A 67 -4.88 5.71 3.36
CA SER A 67 -5.55 4.52 3.89
C SER A 67 -6.79 4.21 3.07
N VAL A 68 -6.76 3.10 2.34
CA VAL A 68 -7.83 2.64 1.44
C VAL A 68 -8.23 1.20 1.76
N THR A 69 -7.99 0.78 3.01
CA THR A 69 -8.41 -0.51 3.53
C THR A 69 -9.88 -0.44 3.91
N SER A 70 -10.67 -1.42 3.47
CA SER A 70 -12.09 -1.58 3.84
C SER A 70 -12.30 -2.18 5.24
N LYS A 71 -11.25 -2.27 6.07
CA LYS A 71 -11.40 -2.67 7.48
C LYS A 71 -11.83 -1.46 8.31
N ASP A 72 -13.14 -1.29 8.41
CA ASP A 72 -13.85 -0.57 9.47
C ASP A 72 -13.54 -1.22 10.85
N GLU A 73 -12.34 -1.02 11.37
CA GLU A 73 -12.02 -1.31 12.79
C GLU A 73 -11.60 -0.05 13.54
N VAL A 74 -12.15 1.12 13.19
CA VAL A 74 -12.39 2.21 14.17
C VAL A 74 -13.57 3.07 13.68
N ASN A 75 -14.79 2.71 14.05
CA ASN A 75 -15.92 3.63 14.21
C ASN A 75 -16.60 3.32 15.55
#